data_AF-A0A256XGB6-F1
#
_entry.id   AF-A0A256XGB6-F1
#
_cell.length_a   1.000
_cell.length_b   1.000
_cell.length_c   1.000
_cell.angle_alpha   90.00
_cell.angle_beta   90.00
_cell.angle_gamma   90.00
#
_symmetry.space_group_name_H-M   'P 1'
#
loop_
_entity.id
_entity.type
_entity.pdbx_description
1 polymer ?
#
loop_
_entity_poly.entity_id
_entity_poly.type
_entity_poly.pdbx_seq_one_letter_code
_entity_poly.pdbx_strand_id
1 'polypeptide(L)'
;MNLVEEFEVKNVKKLPYRGIDGLELESSSGTCMYLEYPSSIIKIPITVGNKVKISLSKVKDENYKVNWDIYMWGLVYYVSERFVRISIGGLILELKNVDTSLEVGDRVYIGIKKLS
;
A
#
# COMPACT_ATOMS: atom_id res chain seq x y z
N MET A 1 -5.27 9.20 -10.25
CA MET A 1 -5.46 7.76 -9.97
C MET A 1 -6.49 7.57 -8.85
N ASN A 2 -7.39 6.61 -9.04
CA ASN A 2 -8.24 6.03 -7.99
C ASN A 2 -8.16 4.50 -8.18
N LEU A 3 -7.37 3.83 -7.34
CA LEU A 3 -7.28 2.38 -7.30
C LEU A 3 -8.04 1.89 -6.07
N VAL A 4 -8.92 0.91 -6.24
CA VAL A 4 -9.55 0.20 -5.12
C VAL A 4 -9.62 -1.26 -5.48
N GLU A 5 -8.76 -2.08 -4.87
CA GLU A 5 -8.64 -3.49 -5.19
C GLU A 5 -8.45 -4.34 -3.94
N GLU A 6 -8.77 -5.62 -4.06
CA GLU A 6 -8.40 -6.64 -3.08
C GLU A 6 -7.06 -7.26 -3.47
N PHE A 7 -6.19 -7.38 -2.48
CA PHE A 7 -4.88 -7.99 -2.61
C PHE A 7 -4.76 -9.18 -1.66
N GLU A 8 -4.09 -10.23 -2.12
CA GLU A 8 -3.64 -11.32 -1.28
C GLU A 8 -2.16 -11.10 -0.91
N VAL A 9 -1.82 -11.30 0.36
CA VAL A 9 -0.44 -11.23 0.84
C VAL A 9 0.29 -12.50 0.40
N LYS A 10 1.19 -12.38 -0.57
CA LYS A 10 1.98 -13.49 -1.09
C LYS A 10 3.22 -13.77 -0.25
N ASN A 11 3.78 -12.75 0.39
CA ASN A 11 4.98 -12.88 1.19
C ASN A 11 5.06 -11.83 2.30
N VAL A 12 5.74 -12.18 3.39
CA VAL A 12 6.08 -11.27 4.49
C VAL A 12 7.56 -11.42 4.81
N LYS A 13 8.35 -10.39 4.48
CA LYS A 13 9.81 -10.37 4.66
C LYS A 13 10.16 -9.59 5.92
N LYS A 14 11.06 -10.15 6.74
CA LYS A 14 11.71 -9.39 7.81
C LYS A 14 12.79 -8.50 7.19
N LEU A 15 12.62 -7.20 7.34
CA LEU A 15 13.59 -6.22 6.86
C LEU A 15 14.69 -6.01 7.91
N PRO A 16 15.87 -5.47 7.53
CA PRO A 16 16.92 -5.13 8.49
C PRO A 16 16.51 -4.00 9.46
N TYR A 17 15.38 -3.33 9.20
CA TYR A 17 14.83 -2.29 10.05
C TYR A 17 14.00 -2.88 11.19
N ARG A 18 14.23 -2.39 12.41
CA ARG A 18 13.49 -2.87 13.57
C ARG A 18 12.02 -2.50 13.46
N GLY A 19 11.15 -3.51 13.48
CA GLY A 19 9.69 -3.32 13.57
C GLY A 19 9.01 -2.98 12.24
N ILE A 20 9.72 -3.09 11.12
CA ILE A 20 9.16 -2.94 9.77
C ILE A 20 9.27 -4.28 9.05
N ASP A 21 8.16 -4.73 8.48
CA ASP A 21 8.07 -5.90 7.62
C ASP A 21 7.80 -5.48 6.19
N GLY A 22 8.39 -6.16 5.21
CA GLY A 22 8.10 -5.97 3.80
C GLY A 22 6.99 -6.91 3.35
N LEU A 23 5.85 -6.36 2.94
CA LEU A 23 4.72 -7.12 2.42
C LEU A 23 4.80 -7.16 0.90
N GLU A 24 4.70 -8.34 0.31
CA GLU A 24 4.49 -8.51 -1.13
C GLU A 24 3.05 -8.96 -1.36
N LEU A 25 2.32 -8.19 -2.16
CA LEU A 25 0.89 -8.35 -2.37
C LEU A 25 0.59 -8.42 -3.86
N GLU A 26 -0.45 -9.18 -4.21
CA GLU A 26 -0.91 -9.34 -5.59
C GLU A 26 -2.44 -9.33 -5.64
N SER A 27 -3.02 -8.60 -6.59
CA SER A 27 -4.46 -8.59 -6.85
C SER A 27 -4.83 -9.53 -7.99
N SER A 28 -6.13 -9.85 -8.10
CA SER A 28 -6.64 -10.69 -9.18
C SER A 28 -6.51 -10.04 -10.58
N SER A 29 -6.30 -8.72 -10.65
CA SER A 29 -6.04 -8.01 -11.91
C SER A 29 -4.58 -8.12 -12.37
N GLY A 30 -3.69 -8.70 -11.55
CA GLY A 30 -2.26 -8.80 -11.82
C GLY A 30 -1.44 -7.59 -11.35
N THR A 31 -2.07 -6.66 -10.61
CA THR A 31 -1.35 -5.57 -9.94
C THR A 31 -0.51 -6.14 -8.80
N CYS A 32 0.78 -5.82 -8.79
CA CYS A 32 1.68 -6.23 -7.72
C CYS A 32 2.07 -5.02 -6.87
N MET A 33 2.06 -5.18 -5.55
CA MET A 33 2.40 -4.14 -4.60
C MET A 33 3.46 -4.65 -3.62
N TYR A 34 4.45 -3.82 -3.35
CA TYR A 34 5.33 -3.97 -2.18
C TYR A 34 5.05 -2.84 -1.20
N LEU A 35 4.92 -3.17 0.09
CA LEU A 35 4.66 -2.21 1.16
C LEU A 35 5.57 -2.48 2.36
N GLU A 36 6.33 -1.48 2.76
CA GLU A 36 6.99 -1.47 4.06
C GLU A 36 5.95 -1.15 5.15
N TYR A 37 5.67 -2.15 5.96
CA TYR A 37 4.62 -2.16 6.96
C TYR A 37 5.21 -2.08 8.37
N PRO A 38 4.91 -1.02 9.15
CA PRO A 38 5.43 -0.85 10.50
C PRO A 38 4.68 -1.75 11.51
N SER A 39 4.91 -3.05 11.41
CA SER A 39 4.22 -4.11 12.15
C SER A 39 4.38 -4.02 13.66
N SER A 40 5.44 -3.37 14.17
CA SER A 40 5.60 -3.17 15.62
C SER A 40 4.65 -2.11 16.20
N ILE A 41 4.16 -1.20 15.36
CA ILE A 41 3.29 -0.09 15.79
C ILE A 41 1.85 -0.35 15.37
N ILE A 42 1.64 -0.84 14.14
CA ILE A 42 0.32 -1.19 13.64
C ILE A 42 -0.06 -2.57 14.15
N LYS A 43 -0.97 -2.61 15.13
CA LYS A 43 -1.42 -3.83 15.82
C LYS A 43 -2.40 -4.69 15.00
N ILE A 44 -2.31 -4.63 13.68
CA ILE A 44 -3.13 -5.44 12.77
C ILE A 44 -2.21 -6.54 12.21
N PRO A 45 -2.42 -7.81 12.60
CA PRO A 45 -1.56 -8.89 12.11
C PRO A 45 -1.86 -9.15 10.63
N ILE A 46 -0.82 -9.01 9.80
CA ILE A 46 -0.83 -9.34 8.37
C ILE A 46 0.15 -10.50 8.15
N THR A 47 -0.36 -11.59 7.59
CA THR A 47 0.36 -12.84 7.33
C THR A 47 0.11 -13.31 5.91
N VAL A 48 0.95 -14.22 5.41
CA VAL A 48 0.77 -14.81 4.07
C VAL A 48 -0.61 -15.45 3.95
N GLY A 49 -1.29 -15.22 2.83
CA GLY A 49 -2.65 -15.67 2.55
C GLY A 49 -3.75 -14.75 3.09
N ASN A 50 -3.44 -13.74 3.92
CA ASN A 50 -4.45 -12.74 4.28
C ASN A 50 -4.89 -11.95 3.05
N LYS A 51 -6.18 -11.58 3.05
CA LYS A 51 -6.75 -10.67 2.06
C LYS A 51 -6.92 -9.29 2.66
N VAL A 52 -6.48 -8.29 1.92
CA VAL A 52 -6.60 -6.88 2.29
C VAL A 52 -7.23 -6.10 1.14
N LYS A 53 -8.18 -5.22 1.46
CA LYS A 53 -8.66 -4.22 0.52
C LYS A 53 -7.76 -2.99 0.64
N ILE A 54 -7.22 -2.54 -0.49
CA ILE A 54 -6.37 -1.35 -0.55
C ILE A 54 -7.01 -0.32 -1.47
N SER A 55 -7.07 0.92 -1.00
CA SER A 55 -7.46 2.10 -1.76
C SER A 55 -6.30 3.06 -1.87
N LEU A 56 -6.06 3.57 -3.08
CA LEU A 56 -5.10 4.63 -3.37
C LEU A 56 -5.79 5.76 -4.14
N SER A 57 -5.79 6.97 -3.58
CA SER A 57 -6.45 8.12 -4.21
C SER A 57 -5.64 9.41 -4.01
N LYS A 58 -5.71 10.33 -4.97
CA LYS A 58 -5.24 11.72 -4.78
C LYS A 58 -6.15 12.52 -3.84
N VAL A 59 -7.36 12.05 -3.59
CA VAL A 59 -8.36 12.71 -2.75
C VAL A 59 -8.46 11.98 -1.41
N LYS A 60 -8.50 12.74 -0.32
CA LYS A 60 -8.67 12.17 1.01
C LYS A 60 -10.10 11.63 1.17
N ASP A 61 -10.23 10.40 1.65
CA ASP A 61 -11.51 9.88 2.14
C ASP A 61 -11.89 10.61 3.44
N GLU A 62 -13.01 11.33 3.46
CA GLU A 62 -13.51 12.05 4.64
C GLU A 62 -13.94 11.11 5.77
N ASN A 63 -14.35 9.88 5.43
CA ASN A 63 -14.83 8.87 6.37
C ASN A 63 -13.77 7.80 6.69
N TYR A 64 -12.49 8.13 6.48
CA TYR A 64 -11.40 7.15 6.53
C TYR A 64 -11.33 6.32 7.82
N LYS A 65 -11.69 6.91 8.96
CA LYS A 65 -11.67 6.24 10.28
C LYS A 65 -12.66 5.08 10.39
N VAL A 66 -13.74 5.13 9.62
CA VAL A 66 -14.78 4.09 9.60
C VAL A 66 -14.48 3.07 8.49
N ASN A 67 -13.95 3.56 7.37
CA ASN A 67 -13.78 2.77 6.17
C ASN A 67 -12.53 1.86 6.23
N TRP A 68 -11.48 2.27 6.94
CA TRP A 68 -10.17 1.63 6.87
C TRP A 68 -9.60 1.33 8.26
N ASP A 69 -8.94 0.18 8.39
CA ASP A 69 -8.23 -0.19 9.62
C ASP A 69 -6.90 0.56 9.73
N ILE A 70 -6.29 0.85 8.58
CA ILE A 70 -5.08 1.65 8.46
C ILE A 70 -5.32 2.72 7.41
N TYR A 71 -4.96 3.95 7.75
CA TYR A 71 -5.05 5.07 6.83
C TYR A 71 -3.80 5.93 6.92
N MET A 72 -3.13 6.12 5.79
CA MET A 72 -1.87 6.83 5.67
C MET A 72 -1.85 7.66 4.40
N TRP A 73 -0.81 8.49 4.23
CA TRP A 73 -0.59 9.21 2.99
C TRP A 73 0.90 9.29 2.69
N GLY A 74 1.23 9.43 1.43
CA GLY A 74 2.60 9.57 0.97
C GLY A 74 2.72 10.49 -0.23
N LEU A 75 3.96 10.73 -0.64
CA LEU A 75 4.29 11.47 -1.85
C LEU A 75 4.88 10.52 -2.88
N VAL A 76 4.38 10.60 -4.11
CA VAL A 76 4.99 9.94 -5.27
C VAL A 76 6.35 10.60 -5.50
N TYR A 77 7.42 9.82 -5.44
CA TYR A 77 8.78 10.32 -5.68
C TYR A 77 9.44 9.70 -6.91
N TYR A 78 8.82 8.68 -7.49
CA TYR A 78 9.32 8.02 -8.68
C TYR A 78 8.16 7.47 -9.51
N VAL A 79 8.19 7.75 -10.82
CA VAL A 79 7.26 7.21 -11.81
C VAL A 79 8.09 6.74 -13.00
N SER A 80 7.79 5.54 -13.48
CA SER A 80 8.35 4.96 -14.71
C SER A 80 7.27 4.17 -15.44
N GLU A 81 7.57 3.70 -16.66
CA GLU A 81 6.68 2.82 -17.41
C GLU A 81 6.39 1.48 -16.71
N ARG A 82 7.26 1.06 -15.77
CA ARG A 82 7.17 -0.27 -15.14
C ARG A 82 6.58 -0.24 -13.74
N PHE A 83 6.84 0.83 -12.99
CA PHE A 83 6.43 0.93 -11.60
C PHE A 83 6.42 2.38 -11.10
N VAL A 84 5.66 2.58 -10.03
CA VAL A 84 5.56 3.83 -9.27
C VAL A 84 6.03 3.58 -7.83
N ARG A 85 6.73 4.55 -7.24
CA ARG A 85 7.05 4.52 -5.81
C ARG A 85 6.51 5.73 -5.07
N ILE A 86 5.95 5.44 -3.91
CA ILE A 86 5.38 6.39 -2.97
C ILE A 86 6.15 6.28 -1.66
N SER A 87 6.56 7.42 -1.11
CA SER A 87 7.18 7.51 0.22
C SER A 87 6.12 7.89 1.23
N ILE A 88 5.96 7.05 2.25
CA ILE A 88 4.98 7.20 3.33
C ILE A 88 5.78 7.53 4.59
N GLY A 89 6.21 8.79 4.71
CA GLY A 89 7.03 9.24 5.83
C GLY A 89 8.38 8.51 5.95
N GLY A 90 8.95 8.07 4.82
CA GLY A 90 10.20 7.30 4.78
C GLY A 90 10.01 5.80 4.50
N LEU A 91 8.78 5.28 4.63
CA LEU A 91 8.44 3.90 4.25
C LEU A 91 8.13 3.81 2.75
N ILE A 92 8.51 2.70 2.14
CA ILE A 92 8.33 2.48 0.70
C ILE A 92 7.01 1.76 0.40
N LEU A 93 6.25 2.32 -0.54
CA LEU A 93 5.22 1.59 -1.30
C LEU A 93 5.61 1.61 -2.77
N GLU A 94 5.68 0.44 -3.40
CA GLU A 94 5.95 0.26 -4.83
C GLU A 94 4.76 -0.45 -5.49
N LEU A 95 4.32 0.07 -6.64
CA LEU A 95 3.26 -0.53 -7.46
C LEU A 95 3.82 -0.92 -8.82
N LYS A 96 3.49 -2.11 -9.29
CA LYS A 96 3.83 -2.63 -10.62
C LYS A 96 2.56 -3.05 -11.35
N ASN A 97 2.64 -3.06 -12.68
CA ASN A 97 1.55 -3.48 -13.56
C ASN A 97 0.25 -2.71 -13.33
N VAL A 98 0.35 -1.43 -12.95
CA VAL A 98 -0.80 -0.56 -12.74
C VAL A 98 -0.78 0.56 -13.80
N ASP A 99 -1.89 0.75 -14.50
CA ASP A 99 -2.08 1.95 -15.31
C ASP A 99 -2.42 3.12 -14.37
N THR A 100 -1.62 4.18 -14.44
CA THR A 100 -1.69 5.23 -13.45
C THR A 100 -1.39 6.61 -14.01
N SER A 101 -2.25 7.56 -13.67
CA SER A 101 -2.09 9.00 -13.89
C SER A 101 -1.39 9.70 -12.72
N LEU A 102 -0.52 8.98 -12.01
CA LEU A 102 0.32 9.55 -10.96
C LEU A 102 1.56 10.22 -11.56
N GLU A 103 1.93 11.34 -10.99
CA GLU A 103 3.08 12.15 -11.32
C GLU A 103 3.96 12.33 -10.07
N VAL A 104 5.25 12.56 -10.28
CA VAL A 104 6.16 12.89 -9.17
C VAL A 104 5.67 14.15 -8.46
N GLY A 105 5.60 14.10 -7.14
CA GLY A 105 5.08 15.18 -6.28
C GLY A 105 3.61 15.01 -5.90
N ASP A 106 2.87 14.10 -6.54
CA ASP A 106 1.49 13.81 -6.14
C ASP A 106 1.42 13.32 -4.70
N ARG A 107 0.45 13.85 -3.95
CA ARG A 107 0.03 13.27 -2.68
C ARG A 107 -0.97 12.15 -2.94
N VAL A 108 -0.73 10.98 -2.34
CA VAL A 108 -1.60 9.82 -2.42
C VAL A 108 -2.03 9.41 -1.01
N TYR A 109 -3.33 9.31 -0.79
CA TYR A 109 -3.94 8.74 0.40
C TYR A 109 -4.16 7.24 0.21
N ILE A 110 -3.86 6.48 1.25
CA ILE A 110 -3.75 5.02 1.22
C ILE A 110 -4.62 4.48 2.35
N GLY A 111 -5.69 3.79 2.00
CA GLY A 111 -6.54 3.07 2.93
C GLY A 111 -6.30 1.57 2.82
N ILE A 112 -6.17 0.89 3.96
CA ILE A 112 -6.01 -0.57 4.02
C ILE A 112 -7.04 -1.11 5.00
N LYS A 113 -7.81 -2.12 4.56
CA LYS A 113 -8.75 -2.85 5.40
C LYS A 113 -8.46 -4.34 5.33
N LYS A 114 -8.26 -4.99 6.46
CA LYS A 114 -8.12 -6.44 6.53
C LYS A 114 -9.49 -7.09 6.35
N LEU A 115 -9.58 -8.08 5.46
CA LEU A 115 -10.83 -8.78 5.15
C LEU A 115 -10.91 -10.14 5.85
N SER A 116 -9.79 -10.86 5.92
CA SER A 116 -9.64 -12.17 6.57
C SER A 116 -8.20 -12.41 6.97
#